data_AF-A0A109JB82-F1
#
_entry.id   AF-A0A109JB82-F1
#
_cell.length_a   1.000
_cell.length_b   1.000
_cell.length_c   1.000
_cell.angle_alpha   90.00
_cell.angle_beta   90.00
_cell.angle_gamma   90.00
#
_symmetry.space_group_name_H-M   'P 1'
#
loop_
_entity.id
_entity.type
_entity.pdbx_description
1 polymer ?
#
loop_
_entity_poly.entity_id
_entity_poly.type
_entity_poly.pdbx_seq_one_letter_code
_entity_poly.pdbx_strand_id
1 'polypeptide(L)'
;MHVDPFSESVGSVVPDGASICVYEDEFKSVYWVRRGDLVDVLTFTKVDALLAANRAEANDFSKTSKLGNMVKIASVPTALHYQMQAEGITQDDKAIARFLNDSDNAKFRTNSLRV
;
A
#
# COMPACT_ATOMS: atom_id res chain seq x y z
N MET A 1 34.33 -17.26 -19.86
CA MET A 1 32.91 -16.94 -20.12
C MET A 1 32.47 -16.04 -18.98
N HIS A 2 32.45 -14.73 -19.20
CA HIS A 2 32.08 -13.74 -18.18
C HIS A 2 30.56 -13.56 -18.29
N VAL A 3 29.82 -14.15 -17.37
CA VAL A 3 28.38 -13.93 -17.24
C VAL A 3 28.20 -12.60 -16.52
N ASP A 4 27.66 -11.62 -17.24
CA ASP A 4 27.28 -10.34 -16.67
C ASP A 4 25.98 -10.56 -15.87
N PRO A 5 26.00 -10.42 -14.53
CA PRO A 5 24.87 -10.76 -13.66
C PRO A 5 23.65 -9.84 -13.85
N PHE A 6 23.77 -8.80 -14.68
CA PHE A 6 22.68 -7.91 -15.06
C PHE A 6 22.22 -8.09 -16.53
N SER A 7 22.81 -9.05 -17.26
CA SER A 7 22.45 -9.36 -18.65
C SER A 7 21.32 -10.38 -18.79
N GLU A 8 20.94 -11.02 -17.68
CA GLU A 8 19.75 -11.86 -17.62
C GLU A 8 18.51 -10.97 -17.49
N SER A 9 17.78 -10.82 -18.60
CA SER A 9 16.46 -10.17 -18.56
C SER A 9 15.60 -10.84 -17.48
N VAL A 10 14.72 -10.10 -16.81
CA VAL A 10 13.74 -10.65 -15.84
C VAL A 10 13.02 -11.89 -16.38
N GLY A 11 12.88 -12.01 -17.70
CA GLY A 11 12.31 -13.16 -18.41
C GLY A 11 13.11 -14.47 -18.36
N SER A 12 14.41 -14.49 -18.03
CA SER A 12 15.17 -15.74 -17.85
C SER A 12 14.95 -16.38 -16.48
N VAL A 13 14.53 -15.59 -15.50
CA VAL A 13 14.31 -16.02 -14.10
C VAL A 13 12.94 -16.67 -13.92
N VAL A 14 11.97 -16.36 -14.79
CA VAL A 14 10.59 -16.86 -14.71
C VAL A 14 10.34 -17.87 -15.83
N PRO A 15 10.20 -19.18 -15.53
CA PRO A 15 9.89 -20.19 -16.54
C PRO A 15 8.62 -19.85 -17.33
N ASP A 16 8.54 -20.29 -18.58
CA ASP A 16 7.36 -20.04 -19.41
C ASP A 16 6.08 -20.61 -18.77
N GLY A 17 5.03 -19.79 -18.74
CA GLY A 17 3.77 -20.08 -18.04
C GLY A 17 3.83 -20.05 -16.51
N ALA A 18 4.98 -19.73 -15.89
CA ALA A 18 5.10 -19.66 -14.44
C ALA A 18 4.62 -18.32 -13.86
N SER A 19 4.09 -18.41 -12.64
CA SER A 19 3.85 -17.28 -11.75
C SER A 19 4.68 -17.47 -10.49
N ILE A 20 5.57 -16.52 -10.19
CA ILE A 20 6.42 -16.57 -9.00
C ILE A 20 6.08 -15.42 -8.06
N CYS A 21 5.89 -15.71 -6.77
CA CYS A 21 5.76 -14.68 -5.76
C CYS A 21 7.16 -14.13 -5.45
N VAL A 22 7.42 -12.87 -5.81
CA VAL A 22 8.73 -12.23 -5.60
C VAL A 22 8.78 -11.37 -4.35
N TYR A 23 7.60 -11.04 -3.79
CA TYR A 23 7.48 -10.29 -2.56
C TYR A 23 6.15 -10.58 -1.89
N GLU A 24 6.16 -10.81 -0.58
CA GLU A 24 4.94 -10.92 0.22
C GLU A 24 5.19 -10.35 1.62
N ASP A 25 4.27 -9.49 2.06
CA ASP A 25 4.16 -9.03 3.44
C ASP A 25 2.69 -9.14 3.93
N GLU A 26 2.40 -8.57 5.09
CA GLU A 26 1.06 -8.55 5.68
C GLU A 26 0.03 -7.72 4.88
N PHE A 27 0.46 -6.82 3.99
CA PHE A 27 -0.40 -5.86 3.28
C PHE A 27 -0.41 -6.02 1.76
N LYS A 28 0.56 -6.71 1.16
CA LYS A 28 0.61 -6.95 -0.29
C LYS A 28 1.38 -8.21 -0.67
N SER A 29 1.09 -8.70 -1.86
CA SER A 29 1.91 -9.68 -2.57
C SER A 29 2.19 -9.20 -4.00
N VAL A 30 3.38 -9.50 -4.50
CA VAL A 30 3.82 -9.15 -5.85
C VAL A 30 4.24 -10.41 -6.57
N TYR A 31 3.68 -10.63 -7.74
CA TYR A 31 3.98 -11.76 -8.61
C TYR A 31 4.59 -11.29 -9.91
N TRP A 32 5.57 -12.05 -10.39
CA TRP A 32 6.01 -12.00 -11.78
C TRP A 32 5.33 -13.13 -12.55
N VAL A 33 4.61 -12.79 -13.60
CA VAL A 33 3.88 -13.74 -14.44
C VAL A 33 4.45 -13.69 -15.85
N ARG A 34 4.99 -14.80 -16.34
CA ARG A 34 5.49 -14.90 -17.71
C ARG A 34 4.31 -15.05 -18.68
N ARG A 35 4.26 -14.20 -19.71
CA ARG A 35 3.31 -14.29 -20.83
C ARG A 35 4.07 -14.20 -22.15
N GLY A 36 4.50 -15.36 -22.66
CA GLY A 36 5.38 -15.42 -23.83
C GLY A 36 6.69 -14.69 -23.55
N ASP A 37 7.01 -13.68 -24.36
CA ASP A 37 8.26 -12.92 -24.21
C ASP A 37 8.20 -11.82 -23.11
N LEU A 38 7.02 -11.57 -22.55
CA LEU A 38 6.80 -10.51 -21.55
C LEU A 38 6.74 -11.07 -20.12
N VAL A 39 7.07 -10.22 -19.15
CA VAL A 39 6.80 -10.48 -17.72
C VAL A 39 5.85 -9.40 -17.22
N ASP A 40 4.66 -9.81 -16.79
CA ASP A 40 3.72 -8.95 -16.10
C ASP A 40 4.06 -8.89 -14.61
N VAL A 41 4.03 -7.70 -14.03
CA VAL A 41 4.15 -7.50 -12.57
C VAL A 41 2.74 -7.29 -12.01
N LEU A 42 2.24 -8.28 -11.28
CA LEU A 42 0.92 -8.22 -10.63
C LEU A 42 1.10 -7.89 -9.15
N THR A 43 0.43 -6.84 -8.69
CA THR A 43 0.41 -6.46 -7.27
C THR A 43 -0.99 -6.67 -6.70
N PHE A 44 -1.10 -7.48 -5.65
CA PHE A 44 -2.33 -7.68 -4.90
C PHE A 44 -2.21 -7.00 -3.55
N THR A 45 -3.14 -6.10 -3.22
CA THR A 45 -3.20 -5.48 -1.89
C THR A 45 -4.15 -6.27 -1.00
N LYS A 46 -3.68 -6.66 0.18
CA LYS A 46 -4.46 -7.29 1.24
C LYS A 46 -5.22 -6.22 2.04
N VAL A 47 -6.24 -5.63 1.42
CA VAL A 47 -6.98 -4.48 1.99
C VAL A 47 -7.61 -4.84 3.34
N ASP A 48 -8.17 -6.04 3.49
CA ASP A 48 -8.82 -6.45 4.75
C ASP A 48 -7.85 -6.50 5.94
N ALA A 49 -6.62 -7.00 5.71
CA ALA A 49 -5.59 -7.04 6.73
C ALA A 49 -5.16 -5.62 7.16
N LEU A 50 -4.98 -4.73 6.19
CA LEU A 50 -4.69 -3.32 6.45
C LEU A 50 -5.80 -2.63 7.24
N LEU A 51 -7.06 -2.83 6.87
CA LEU A 51 -8.21 -2.24 7.58
C LEU A 51 -8.34 -2.80 9.01
N ALA A 52 -8.06 -4.09 9.20
CA ALA A 52 -8.05 -4.70 10.53
C ALA A 52 -6.95 -4.10 11.43
N ALA A 53 -5.74 -3.90 10.88
CA ALA A 53 -4.63 -3.27 11.59
C ALA A 53 -4.94 -1.81 11.95
N ASN A 54 -5.49 -1.03 11.01
CA ASN A 54 -5.89 0.35 11.26
C ASN A 54 -6.93 0.47 12.37
N ARG A 55 -7.93 -0.44 12.38
CA ARG A 55 -8.95 -0.48 13.43
C ARG A 55 -8.34 -0.80 14.80
N ALA A 56 -7.39 -1.73 14.86
CA ALA A 56 -6.68 -2.03 16.10
C ALA A 56 -5.92 -0.80 16.61
N GLU A 57 -5.14 -0.14 15.74
CA GLU A 57 -4.40 1.08 16.08
C GLU A 57 -5.35 2.22 16.55
N ALA A 58 -6.49 2.38 15.88
CA ALA A 58 -7.49 3.37 16.25
C ALA A 58 -8.16 3.10 17.61
N ASN A 59 -8.33 1.82 17.98
CA ASN A 59 -8.87 1.41 19.27
C ASN A 59 -7.86 1.61 20.40
N ASP A 60 -6.58 1.35 20.14
CA ASP A 60 -5.49 1.54 21.10
C ASP A 60 -5.12 3.02 21.29
N PHE A 61 -5.56 3.88 20.36
CA PHE A 61 -5.28 5.30 20.40
C PHE A 61 -6.01 6.02 21.55
N SER A 62 -5.22 6.53 22.51
CA SER A 62 -5.72 7.40 23.57
C SER A 62 -5.66 8.88 23.18
N LYS A 63 -6.84 9.50 23.04
CA LYS A 63 -7.00 10.96 22.84
C LYS A 63 -6.59 11.81 24.04
N THR A 64 -6.59 11.21 25.23
CA THR A 64 -6.36 11.93 26.50
C THR A 64 -4.90 11.93 26.92
N SER A 65 -4.06 11.11 26.26
CA SER A 65 -2.62 11.08 26.46
C SER A 65 -1.93 12.29 25.80
N LYS A 66 -0.73 12.64 26.27
CA LYS A 66 0.10 13.67 25.61
C LYS A 66 0.45 13.21 24.19
N LEU A 67 -0.06 13.93 23.20
CA LEU A 67 0.24 13.69 21.79
C LEU A 67 1.59 14.36 21.43
N GLY A 68 2.42 13.64 20.67
CA GLY A 68 3.66 14.19 20.13
C GLY A 68 3.41 15.11 18.93
N ASN A 69 4.48 15.69 18.38
CA ASN A 69 4.42 16.61 17.23
C ASN A 69 4.00 15.92 15.91
N MET A 70 4.18 14.60 15.82
CA MET A 70 3.78 13.80 14.66
C MET A 70 2.86 12.70 15.15
N VAL A 71 1.62 12.72 14.68
CA VAL A 71 0.61 11.68 14.96
C VAL A 71 0.16 11.10 13.64
N LYS A 72 0.25 9.77 13.51
CA LYS A 72 -0.26 9.06 12.34
C LYS A 72 -1.79 9.13 12.33
N ILE A 73 -2.37 9.68 11.26
CA ILE A 73 -3.82 9.87 11.12
C ILE A 73 -4.52 8.77 10.33
N ALA A 74 -3.81 8.15 9.39
CA ALA A 74 -4.34 7.13 8.51
C ALA A 74 -3.22 6.24 7.94
N SER A 75 -3.60 5.05 7.48
CA SER A 75 -2.80 4.19 6.62
C SER A 75 -3.66 3.74 5.46
N VAL A 76 -3.16 3.91 4.23
CA VAL A 76 -3.89 3.59 2.99
C VAL A 76 -3.06 2.67 2.11
N PRO A 77 -3.69 1.87 1.23
CA PRO A 77 -2.97 1.17 0.17
C PRO A 77 -2.11 2.10 -0.69
N THR A 78 -0.94 1.63 -1.11
CA THR A 78 -0.03 2.40 -1.98
C THR A 78 -0.69 2.85 -3.28
N ALA A 79 -1.51 1.99 -3.90
CA ALA A 79 -2.24 2.35 -5.12
C ALA A 79 -3.21 3.52 -4.88
N LEU A 80 -3.93 3.50 -3.74
CA LEU A 80 -4.84 4.58 -3.36
C LEU A 80 -4.08 5.88 -3.07
N HIS A 81 -2.94 5.80 -2.40
CA HIS A 81 -2.07 6.96 -2.18
C HIS A 81 -1.65 7.63 -3.51
N TYR A 82 -1.21 6.84 -4.50
CA TYR A 82 -0.82 7.39 -5.80
C TYR A 82 -2.00 7.99 -6.57
N GLN A 83 -3.19 7.39 -6.47
CA GLN A 83 -4.41 7.99 -7.02
C GLN A 83 -4.70 9.35 -6.35
N MET A 84 -4.70 9.40 -5.01
CA MET A 84 -4.90 10.64 -4.25
C MET A 84 -3.86 11.71 -4.62
N GLN A 85 -2.61 11.30 -4.85
CA GLN A 85 -1.55 12.21 -5.28
C GLN A 85 -1.81 12.77 -6.68
N ALA A 86 -2.24 11.94 -7.63
CA ALA A 86 -2.59 12.37 -8.99
C ALA A 86 -3.79 13.33 -9.00
N GLU A 87 -4.73 13.13 -8.08
CA GLU A 87 -5.90 14.01 -7.86
C GLU A 87 -5.55 15.28 -7.07
N GLY A 88 -4.31 15.43 -6.60
CA GLY A 88 -3.84 16.58 -5.82
C GLY A 88 -4.26 16.58 -4.35
N ILE A 89 -4.95 15.53 -3.88
CA ILE A 89 -5.46 15.43 -2.51
C ILE A 89 -4.32 15.43 -1.50
N THR A 90 -3.22 14.73 -1.76
CA THR A 90 -2.11 14.61 -0.80
C THR A 90 -1.36 15.93 -0.53
N GLN A 91 -1.63 16.98 -1.31
CA GLN A 91 -1.02 18.31 -1.16
C GLN A 91 -1.97 19.33 -0.50
N ASP A 92 -3.22 18.94 -0.22
CA ASP A 92 -4.23 19.78 0.41
C ASP A 92 -4.78 19.11 1.68
N ASP A 93 -4.37 19.62 2.84
CA ASP A 93 -4.81 19.14 4.15
C ASP A 93 -6.35 19.11 4.29
N LYS A 94 -7.07 20.05 3.67
CA LYS A 94 -8.53 20.06 3.70
C LYS A 94 -9.11 18.94 2.85
N ALA A 95 -8.49 18.65 1.71
CA ALA A 95 -8.90 17.53 0.86
C ALA A 95 -8.65 16.19 1.56
N ILE A 96 -7.50 16.04 2.25
CA ILE A 96 -7.19 14.86 3.07
C ILE A 96 -8.22 14.70 4.19
N ALA A 97 -8.49 15.76 4.93
CA ALA A 97 -9.47 15.74 6.02
C ALA A 97 -10.87 15.38 5.50
N ARG A 98 -11.30 15.97 4.37
CA ARG A 98 -12.57 15.64 3.73
C ARG A 98 -12.62 14.18 3.30
N PHE A 99 -11.57 13.67 2.67
CA PHE A 99 -11.46 12.28 2.25
C PHE A 99 -11.57 11.33 3.44
N LEU A 100 -10.81 11.55 4.50
CA LEU A 100 -10.79 10.68 5.69
C LEU A 100 -12.04 10.78 6.56
N ASN A 101 -12.78 11.89 6.50
CA ASN A 101 -14.04 12.04 7.22
C ASN A 101 -15.25 11.49 6.44
N ASP A 102 -15.08 11.09 5.18
CA ASP A 102 -16.10 10.36 4.43
C ASP A 102 -16.33 8.97 5.05
N SER A 103 -17.60 8.54 5.17
CA SER A 103 -17.96 7.26 5.80
C SER A 103 -17.29 6.06 5.12
N ASP A 104 -17.09 6.13 3.80
CA ASP A 104 -16.53 5.03 3.03
C ASP A 104 -15.02 4.88 3.25
N ASN A 105 -14.36 5.98 3.65
CA ASN A 105 -12.90 6.09 3.80
C ASN A 105 -12.44 6.19 5.26
N ALA A 106 -13.36 6.43 6.20
CA ALA A 106 -13.06 6.54 7.63
C ALA A 106 -12.33 5.30 8.19
N LYS A 107 -12.54 4.13 7.57
CA LYS A 107 -11.85 2.87 7.87
C LYS A 107 -10.33 2.89 7.66
N PHE A 108 -9.81 3.84 6.89
CA PHE A 108 -8.37 4.03 6.70
C PHE A 108 -7.70 4.76 7.87
N ARG A 109 -8.49 5.37 8.76
CA ARG A 109 -7.97 6.13 9.89
C ARG A 109 -7.37 5.21 10.94
N THR A 110 -6.24 5.62 11.47
CA THR A 110 -5.53 4.91 12.55
C THR A 110 -5.73 5.58 13.90
N ASN A 111 -6.50 6.66 13.95
CA ASN A 111 -6.89 7.33 15.18
C ASN A 111 -8.26 8.00 15.05
N SER A 112 -8.80 8.41 16.20
CA SER A 112 -10.10 9.04 16.28
C SER A 112 -10.06 10.58 16.38
N LEU A 113 -8.90 11.21 16.14
CA LEU A 113 -8.74 12.68 16.17
C LEU A 113 -9.55 13.34 15.07
N ARG A 114 -10.20 14.47 15.36
CA ARG A 114 -10.85 15.21 14.29
C ARG A 114 -9.78 15.86 13.41
N VAL A 115 -9.79 15.49 12.12
CA VAL A 115 -8.96 16.07 11.06
C VAL A 115 -9.80 17.10 10.32
#